data_AF-A0A418NKX3-F1
#
_entry.id   AF-A0A418NKX3-F1
#
_cell.length_a   1.000
_cell.length_b   1.000
_cell.length_c   1.000
_cell.angle_alpha   90.00
_cell.angle_beta   90.00
_cell.angle_gamma   90.00
#
_symmetry.space_group_name_H-M   'P 1'
#
loop_
_entity.id
_entity.type
_entity.pdbx_description
1 polymer ?
#
loop_
_entity_poly.entity_id
_entity_poly.type
_entity_poly.pdbx_seq_one_letter_code
_entity_poly.pdbx_strand_id
1 'polypeptide(L)' 'MTRLDALRERHRRLDRLIDTCRAPGRQEEMKLLKRLRLRLKDRISLLQRRGVAAG' A
#
# COMPACT_ATOMS: atom_id res chain seq x y z
N MET A 1 -7.22 12.63 -11.66
CA MET A 1 -6.83 11.56 -10.71
C MET A 1 -7.43 11.85 -9.34
N THR A 2 -8.18 10.91 -8.76
CA THR A 2 -8.70 11.08 -7.39
C THR A 2 -7.62 10.70 -6.36
N ARG A 3 -7.71 11.25 -5.15
CA ARG A 3 -6.78 10.92 -4.04
C ARG A 3 -6.73 9.42 -3.74
N LEU A 4 -7.84 8.71 -3.97
CA LEU A 4 -7.95 7.26 -3.82
C LEU A 4 -7.14 6.50 -4.89
N ASP A 5 -7.19 6.97 -6.13
CA ASP A 5 -6.49 6.36 -7.26
C ASP A 5 -4.96 6.44 -7.10
N ALA A 6 -4.46 7.59 -6.65
CA ALA A 6 -3.04 7.77 -6.33
C ALA A 6 -2.56 6.83 -5.21
N LEU A 7 -3.39 6.57 -4.19
CA LEU A 7 -3.06 5.63 -3.12
C LEU A 7 -3.04 4.18 -3.61
N ARG A 8 -3.99 3.79 -4.48
CA ARG A 8 -4.03 2.47 -5.10
C ARG A 8 -2.81 2.22 -5.99
N GLU A 9 -2.40 3.22 -6.77
CA GLU A 9 -1.18 3.12 -7.58
C GLU A 9 0.06 2.92 -6.69
N ARG A 10 0.21 3.71 -5.63
CA ARG A 10 1.33 3.58 -4.68
C ARG A 10 1.34 2.22 -3.98
N HIS A 11 0.17 1.70 -3.64
CA HIS A 11 0.02 0.35 -3.10
C HIS A 11 0.48 -0.73 -4.09
N ARG A 12 0.08 -0.64 -5.37
CA ARG A 12 0.54 -1.56 -6.43
C ARG A 12 2.05 -1.52 -6.65
N ARG A 13 2.66 -0.32 -6.63
CA ARG A 13 4.11 -0.18 -6.74
C ARG A 13 4.84 -0.86 -5.58
N LEU A 14 4.35 -0.70 -4.35
CA LEU A 14 4.91 -1.38 -3.18
C LEU A 14 4.77 -2.90 -3.25
N ASP A 15 3.66 -3.40 -3.77
CA ASP A 15 3.46 -4.84 -3.92
C ASP A 15 4.47 -5.46 -4.88
N ARG A 16 4.72 -4.79 -6.02
CA ARG A 16 5.80 -5.18 -6.96
C ARG A 16 7.19 -5.13 -6.31
N LEU A 17 7.48 -4.08 -5.55
CA LEU A 17 8.76 -3.97 -4.84
C LEU A 17 8.96 -5.12 -3.85
N ILE A 18 7.92 -5.47 -3.08
CA ILE A 18 7.97 -6.61 -2.15
C ILE A 18 8.20 -7.93 -2.90
N ASP A 19 7.54 -8.11 -4.05
CA ASP A 19 7.71 -9.32 -4.86
C ASP A 19 9.14 -9.47 -5.39
N THR A 20 9.75 -8.36 -5.82
CA THR A 20 11.16 -8.33 -6.26
C THR A 20 12.17 -8.37 -5.12
N CYS A 21 11.79 -8.02 -3.90
CA CYS A 21 12.65 -7.94 -2.71
C CYS A 21 12.59 -9.24 -1.89
N ARG A 22 12.69 -10.40 -2.55
CA ARG A 22 12.74 -11.74 -1.90
C ARG A 22 14.16 -12.25 -1.62
N ALA A 23 15.19 -11.44 -1.87
CA ALA A 23 16.56 -11.82 -1.59
C ALA A 23 16.80 -11.99 -0.07
N PRO A 24 17.49 -13.06 0.38
CA PRO A 24 17.71 -13.32 1.80
C PRO A 24 18.47 -12.20 2.54
N GLY A 25 19.30 -11.42 1.84
CA GLY A 25 19.97 -10.25 2.40
C GLY A 25 19.10 -8.99 2.58
N ARG A 26 17.82 -9.04 2.19
CA ARG A 26 16.91 -7.88 2.21
C ARG A 26 15.69 -8.08 3.11
N GLN A 27 15.76 -8.98 4.08
CA GLN A 27 14.62 -9.27 4.97
C GLN A 27 14.15 -8.04 5.76
N GLU A 28 15.06 -7.16 6.19
CA GLU A 28 14.70 -5.92 6.88
C GLU A 28 13.99 -4.93 5.95
N GLU A 29 14.49 -4.77 4.72
CA GLU A 29 13.84 -3.97 3.69
C GLU A 29 12.44 -4.52 3.38
N MET A 30 12.30 -5.85 3.28
CA MET A 30 11.01 -6.50 3.07
C MET A 30 10.03 -6.25 4.24
N LYS A 31 10.51 -6.25 5.49
CA LYS A 31 9.69 -5.90 6.66
C LYS A 31 9.21 -4.44 6.60
N LEU A 32 10.09 -3.51 6.22
CA LEU A 32 9.73 -2.10 6.06
C LEU A 32 8.70 -1.90 4.94
N LEU A 33 8.91 -2.52 3.78
CA LEU A 33 7.99 -2.45 2.65
C LEU A 33 6.60 -3.01 3.00
N LYS A 34 6.54 -4.14 3.72
CA LYS A 34 5.28 -4.72 4.21
C LYS A 34 4.54 -3.78 5.17
N ARG A 35 5.25 -3.11 6.09
CA ARG A 35 4.66 -2.09 6.99
C ARG A 35 4.10 -0.90 6.22
N LEU A 36 4.83 -0.41 5.21
CA LEU A 36 4.37 0.68 4.35
C LEU A 36 3.13 0.30 3.54
N ARG A 37 3.10 -0.93 2.98
CA ARG A 37 1.92 -1.47 2.29
C ARG A 37 0.70 -1.51 3.21
N LEU A 38 0.86 -1.98 4.45
CA LEU A 38 -0.23 -2.06 5.42
C LEU A 38 -0.83 -0.68 5.72
N ARG A 39 0.02 0.32 6.02
CA ARG A 39 -0.44 1.71 6.26
C ARG A 39 -1.20 2.29 5.06
N LEU A 40 -0.77 1.99 3.83
CA LEU A 40 -1.47 2.43 2.63
C LEU A 40 -2.81 1.73 2.47
N LYS A 41 -2.89 0.42 2.71
CA LYS A 41 -4.14 -0.33 2.72
C LYS A 41 -5.14 0.25 3.74
N ASP A 42 -4.68 0.58 4.94
CA ASP A 42 -5.53 1.18 5.97
C ASP A 42 -6.04 2.54 5.54
N ARG A 43 -5.17 3.37 4.95
CA ARG A 43 -5.55 4.69 4.43
C ARG A 43 -6.54 4.62 3.27
N ILE A 44 -6.37 3.65 2.36
CA ILE A 44 -7.33 3.37 1.28
C ILE A 44 -8.66 2.95 1.89
N SER A 45 -8.66 2.00 2.82
CA SER A 45 -9.87 1.49 3.48
C SER A 45 -10.63 2.60 4.20
N LEU A 46 -9.92 3.48 4.91
CA LEU A 46 -10.51 4.63 5.60
C LEU A 46 -11.14 5.63 4.63
N LEU A 47 -10.49 5.91 3.49
CA LEU A 47 -11.03 6.80 2.46
C LEU A 47 -12.21 6.16 1.71
N GLN A 48 -12.17 4.85 1.46
CA GLN A 48 -13.30 4.12 0.88
C GLN A 48 -14.50 4.16 1.82
N ARG A 49 -14.30 3.89 3.12
CA ARG A 49 -15.38 3.99 4.12
C ARG A 49 -15.96 5.39 4.22
N ARG A 50 -15.12 6.43 4.17
CA ARG A 50 -15.59 7.83 4.16
C ARG A 50 -16.34 8.19 2.87
N GLY A 51 -15.94 7.65 1.73
CA GLY A 51 -16.65 7.84 0.46
C GLY A 51 -17.98 7.09 0.40
N VAL A 52 -18.07 5.93 1.06
CA VAL A 52 -19.29 5.11 1.15
C VAL A 52 -20.28 5.67 2.17
N ALA A 53 -19.82 6.33 3.25
CA ALA A 53 -20.70 6.98 4.22
C ALA A 53 -21.33 8.31 3.72
N ALA A 54 -20.96 8.76 2.52
CA ALA A 54 -21.44 10.00 1.91
C ALA A 54 -22.27 9.77 0.63
N GLY A 55 -22.69 8.53 0.37
CA GLY A 55 -23.61 8.16 -0.71
C GLY A 55 -24.71 7.26 -0.16
#